data_AF-U2T6T0-F1
#
_entry.id   AF-U2T6T0-F1
#
_cell.length_a   1.000
_cell.length_b   1.000
_cell.length_c   1.000
_cell.angle_alpha   90.00
_cell.angle_beta   90.00
_cell.angle_gamma   90.00
#
_symmetry.space_group_name_H-M   'P 1'
#
loop_
_entity.id
_entity.type
_entity.pdbx_description
1 polymer ?
#
loop_
_entity_poly.entity_id
_entity_poly.type
_entity_poly.pdbx_seq_one_letter_code
_entity_poly.pdbx_strand_id
1 'polypeptide(L)' 'QAWLDQLAPGGRIVMPVGRSGGVQRLAVFERDAAGALHETNLGAVSFVPLVGESAWPEG' A
#
# COMPACT_ATOMS: atom_id res chain seq x y z
N GLN A 1 3.09 -1.52 -10.13
CA GLN A 1 2.84 -1.85 -8.72
C GLN A 1 2.24 -3.25 -8.67
N ALA A 2 2.99 -4.29 -8.28
CA ALA A 2 2.56 -5.69 -8.49
C ALA A 2 1.26 -6.09 -7.76
N TRP A 3 0.92 -5.42 -6.65
CA TRP A 3 -0.28 -5.73 -5.87
C TRP A 3 -1.58 -5.19 -6.49
N LEU A 4 -1.51 -4.16 -7.36
CA LEU A 4 -2.69 -3.58 -8.00
C LEU A 4 -3.37 -4.59 -8.93
N ASP A 5 -2.57 -5.28 -9.74
CA ASP A 5 -3.06 -6.27 -10.70
C ASP A 5 -3.66 -7.51 -10.02
N GLN A 6 -3.33 -7.72 -8.74
CA GLN A 6 -3.83 -8.83 -7.92
C GLN A 6 -5.11 -8.46 -7.16
N LEU A 7 -5.57 -7.21 -7.22
CA LEU A 7 -6.78 -6.77 -6.55
C LEU A 7 -8.04 -7.05 -7.41
N ALA A 8 -8.90 -7.93 -6.91
CA ALA A 8 -10.23 -8.14 -7.48
C ALA A 8 -11.09 -6.86 -7.41
N PRO A 9 -12.11 -6.69 -8.28
CA PRO A 9 -13.13 -5.65 -8.10
C PRO A 9 -13.84 -5.79 -6.74
N GLY A 10 -14.00 -4.69 -6.01
CA GLY A 10 -14.42 -4.65 -4.61
C GLY A 10 -13.34 -5.07 -3.61
N GLY A 11 -12.16 -5.48 -4.08
CA GLY A 11 -11.04 -5.92 -3.27
C GLY A 11 -10.31 -4.76 -2.60
N ARG A 12 -9.70 -5.08 -1.45
CA ARG A 12 -8.98 -4.14 -0.60
C ARG A 12 -7.61 -4.68 -0.26
N ILE A 13 -6.60 -3.80 -0.26
CA ILE A 13 -5.33 -4.03 0.41
C ILE A 13 -5.06 -2.93 1.43
N VAL A 14 -4.42 -3.29 2.54
CA VAL A 14 -3.99 -2.36 3.57
C VAL A 14 -2.49 -2.51 3.73
N MET A 15 -1.75 -1.40 3.63
CA MET A 15 -0.29 -1.45 3.73
C MET A 15 0.29 -0.14 4.28
N PRO A 16 1.45 -0.20 4.96
CA PRO A 16 2.21 1.00 5.28
C PRO A 16 2.78 1.62 3.99
N VAL A 17 2.63 2.92 3.84
CA VAL A 17 3.16 3.71 2.72
C VAL A 17 4.04 4.83 3.28
N GLY A 18 5.30 4.88 2.88
CA GLY A 18 6.29 5.87 3.31
C GLY A 18 7.70 5.30 3.27
N ARG A 19 8.72 6.14 3.22
CA ARG A 19 10.12 5.67 3.07
C ARG A 19 10.51 4.74 4.22
N SER A 20 11.34 3.73 3.92
CA SER A 20 12.00 2.90 4.93
C SER A 20 12.76 3.78 5.93
N GLY A 21 12.62 3.52 7.23
CA GLY A 21 13.22 4.32 8.31
C GLY A 21 12.65 5.74 8.47
N GLY A 22 11.66 6.14 7.67
CA GLY A 22 10.98 7.44 7.74
C GLY A 22 9.54 7.34 8.26
N VAL A 23 8.82 8.47 8.20
CA VAL A 23 7.39 8.52 8.54
C VAL A 23 6.60 7.68 7.55
N GLN A 24 5.78 6.77 8.08
CA GLN A 24 4.84 5.95 7.32
C GLN A 24 3.41 6.32 7.70
N ARG A 25 2.50 6.16 6.75
CA ARG A 25 1.05 6.18 6.98
C ARG A 25 0.45 4.82 6.64
N LEU A 26 -0.61 4.44 7.34
CA LEU A 26 -1.39 3.27 6.98
C LEU A 26 -2.40 3.68 5.89
N ALA A 27 -2.34 3.01 4.74
CA ALA A 27 -3.22 3.26 3.61
C ALA A 27 -4.14 2.07 3.39
N VAL A 28 -5.40 2.36 3.06
CA VAL A 28 -6.33 1.39 2.46
C VAL A 28 -6.45 1.75 0.99
N PHE A 29 -6.23 0.77 0.13
CA PHE A 29 -6.52 0.89 -1.30
C PHE A 29 -7.66 -0.06 -1.64
N GLU A 30 -8.71 0.49 -2.25
CA GLU A 30 -9.90 -0.26 -2.68
C GLU A 30 -10.06 -0.12 -4.18
N ARG A 31 -10.22 -1.25 -4.88
CA ARG A 31 -10.54 -1.23 -6.30
C ARG A 31 -12.04 -1.36 -6.44
N ASP A 32 -12.71 -0.35 -6.99
CA ASP A 32 -14.17 -0.40 -7.17
C ASP A 32 -14.58 -1.35 -8.33
N ALA A 33 -15.89 -1.49 -8.52
CA ALA A 33 -16.45 -2.33 -9.59
C ALA A 33 -16.11 -1.84 -11.01
N ALA A 34 -15.85 -0.54 -11.19
CA ALA A 34 -15.41 0.04 -12.45
C ALA A 34 -13.89 -0.11 -12.67
N GLY A 35 -13.17 -0.61 -11.67
CA GLY A 35 -11.73 -0.82 -11.69
C GLY A 35 -10.93 0.40 -11.25
N ALA A 36 -11.56 1.48 -10.81
CA ALA A 36 -10.87 2.65 -10.26
C ALA A 36 -10.37 2.36 -8.85
N LEU A 37 -9.23 2.97 -8.50
CA LEU A 37 -8.59 2.80 -7.21
C LEU A 37 -8.88 3.98 -6.30
N HIS A 38 -9.37 3.69 -5.10
CA HIS A 38 -9.63 4.68 -4.05
C HIS A 38 -8.64 4.47 -2.91
N GLU A 39 -8.06 5.57 -2.43
CA GLU A 39 -7.12 5.55 -1.33
C GLU A 39 -7.72 6.24 -0.10
N THR A 40 -7.64 5.59 1.06
CA THR A 40 -7.95 6.18 2.36
C THR A 40 -6.72 6.16 3.27
N ASN A 41 -6.38 7.31 3.85
CA ASN A 41 -5.32 7.44 4.84
C ASN A 41 -5.86 7.21 6.26
N LEU A 42 -5.31 6.24 6.99
CA LEU A 42 -5.69 5.88 8.35
C LEU A 42 -4.77 6.46 9.43
N GLY A 43 -3.81 7.30 9.06
CA GLY A 43 -2.89 7.98 9.98
C GLY A 43 -1.49 7.36 10.05
N ALA A 44 -0.67 7.92 10.94
CA ALA A 44 0.74 7.58 11.07
C ALA A 44 0.95 6.20 11.74
N VAL A 45 1.93 5.44 11.25
CA VAL A 45 2.33 4.13 11.79
C VAL A 45 3.85 3.95 11.74
N SER A 46 4.35 2.89 12.36
CA SER A 46 5.76 2.51 12.29
C SER A 46 5.87 1.00 12.12
N PHE A 47 6.07 0.57 10.89
CA PHE A 47 6.33 -0.82 10.50
C PHE A 47 7.81 -0.99 10.20
N VAL A 48 8.29 -2.21 10.42
CA VAL A 48 9.60 -2.65 9.92
C VAL A 48 9.67 -2.51 8.39
N PRO A 49 10.86 -2.37 7.79
CA PRO A 49 10.99 -2.32 6.34
C PRO A 49 10.35 -3.55 5.68
N LEU A 50 9.60 -3.31 4.61
CA LEU A 50 9.18 -4.39 3.71
C LEU A 50 10.44 -4.91 3.00
N VAL A 51 10.66 -6.22 3.00
CA VAL A 51 11.80 -6.87 2.35
C VAL A 51 11.27 -7.76 1.22
N GLY A 52 11.85 -7.66 0.02
CA GLY A 52 11.46 -8.44 -1.16
C GLY A 52 11.76 -7.74 -2.49
N GLU A 53 11.62 -8.45 -3.60
CA GLU A 53 11.96 -7.95 -4.95
C GLU A 53 11.18 -6.70 -5.37
N SER A 54 9.95 -6.54 -4.89
CA SER A 54 9.09 -5.37 -5.15
C SER A 54 8.98 -4.44 -3.93
N ALA A 55 9.92 -4.54 -2.98
CA ALA A 55 9.89 -3.76 -1.76
C ALA A 55 10.52 -2.36 -1.94
N TRP A 56 10.80 -1.69 -0.82
CA TRP A 56 11.44 -0.38 -0.83
C TRP A 56 12.78 -0.45 -1.56
N PRO A 57 13.11 0.50 -2.46
CA PRO A 57 14.47 0.60 -2.98
C PRO A 57 15.41 0.83 -1.80
N GLU A 58 16.52 0.10 -1.76
CA GLU A 58 17.64 0.46 -0.89
C GLU A 58 18.06 1.89 -1.27
N GLY A 59 18.25 2.73 -0.24
CA GLY A 59 18.39 4.18 -0.39
C GLY A 59 19.53 4.61 -1.30
#